data_AF-A0A2J6X480-F1
#
_entry.id   AF-A0A2J6X480-F1
#
_cell.length_a   1.000
_cell.length_b   1.000
_cell.length_c   1.000
_cell.angle_alpha   90.00
_cell.angle_beta   90.00
_cell.angle_gamma   90.00
#
_symmetry.space_group_name_H-M   'P 1'
#
loop_
_entity.id
_entity.type
_entity.pdbx_description
1 polymer ?
#
loop_
_entity_poly.entity_id
_entity_poly.type
_entity_poly.pdbx_seq_one_letter_code
_entity_poly.pdbx_strand_id
1 'polypeptide(L)'
;MANLKKSALMIQFIGKPSKIDWRRLPMFDKLLNFHRFDLKITPQTAFLIRSGNDDIEPNKIDMEFVRIETPYGRTVYIPGSSLKGPFRNHVGTLLKGMEKNVCLLERGNDCKEKLNKRSPALENYNKACYACRMFGSTEFASIVRFEDFFPYRLNDTPDQKARSIKSIEKYSYVRHGVKIDRKTGSASRNALFDAEAIVGGEFFGTLVMKNPEMWQVAMIFKAIEDINLGLQKIGGMKSRGFGKVKIDIESVNVETFSDKITFFDLKNGTLSLQPSIKPSDGLFSKSYKFTDQQIEDYKTMVYGNLKDW
;
A
#
# COMPACT_ATOMS: atom_id res chain seq x y z
N MET A 1 -62.79 6.87 29.81
CA MET A 1 -62.00 6.93 28.56
C MET A 1 -61.17 8.19 28.58
N ALA A 2 -59.83 8.04 28.57
CA ALA A 2 -58.79 8.98 28.11
C ALA A 2 -58.80 10.45 28.62
N ASN A 3 -57.68 11.09 28.97
CA ASN A 3 -56.31 10.69 29.31
C ASN A 3 -55.64 11.98 29.82
N LEU A 4 -54.85 11.89 30.89
CA LEU A 4 -54.04 12.98 31.41
C LEU A 4 -52.97 13.40 30.39
N LYS A 5 -52.88 14.69 30.04
CA LYS A 5 -51.65 15.27 29.46
C LYS A 5 -50.78 15.83 30.58
N LYS A 6 -49.85 15.01 31.06
CA LYS A 6 -48.67 15.47 31.79
C LYS A 6 -47.57 15.85 30.80
N SER A 7 -47.09 17.07 30.95
CA SER A 7 -45.86 17.62 30.42
C SER A 7 -44.66 16.72 30.69
N ALA A 8 -43.96 16.31 29.63
CA ALA A 8 -42.62 15.73 29.70
C ALA A 8 -41.69 16.57 28.81
N LEU A 9 -40.79 17.27 29.50
CA LEU A 9 -39.60 17.90 28.95
C LEU A 9 -38.74 16.78 28.31
N MET A 10 -38.59 16.78 26.98
CA MET A 10 -37.55 16.00 26.31
C MET A 10 -36.76 16.90 25.38
N ILE A 11 -35.46 16.86 25.64
CA ILE A 11 -34.38 17.65 25.10
C ILE A 11 -34.24 17.40 23.59
N GLN A 12 -34.58 18.40 22.77
CA GLN A 12 -34.17 18.45 21.36
C GLN A 12 -32.90 19.28 21.24
N PHE A 13 -31.73 18.62 21.32
CA PHE A 13 -30.50 19.16 20.72
C PHE A 13 -30.45 18.73 19.25
N ILE A 14 -31.23 19.40 18.39
CA ILE A 14 -30.99 19.39 16.95
C ILE A 14 -29.94 20.47 16.70
N GLY A 15 -28.67 20.13 16.93
CA GLY A 15 -27.56 20.93 16.45
C GLY A 15 -27.52 20.86 14.92
N LYS A 16 -27.85 21.95 14.24
CA LYS A 16 -27.57 22.12 12.81
C LYS A 16 -26.10 21.72 12.56
N PRO A 17 -25.78 20.89 11.56
CA PRO A 17 -24.40 20.62 11.21
C PRO A 17 -23.76 21.97 10.85
N SER A 18 -22.72 22.34 11.59
CA SER A 18 -21.89 23.50 11.29
C SER A 18 -21.47 23.43 9.83
N LYS A 19 -21.53 24.58 9.14
CA LYS A 19 -21.14 24.72 7.74
C LYS A 19 -19.78 24.06 7.50
N ILE A 20 -19.80 22.87 6.90
CA ILE A 20 -18.59 22.21 6.39
C ILE A 20 -18.00 23.16 5.37
N ASP A 21 -16.77 23.62 5.58
CA ASP A 21 -16.04 24.37 4.57
C ASP A 21 -15.67 23.42 3.43
N TRP A 22 -16.56 23.33 2.43
CA TRP A 22 -16.43 22.44 1.27
C TRP A 22 -15.15 22.70 0.46
N ARG A 23 -14.42 23.80 0.71
CA ARG A 23 -13.13 24.09 0.08
C ARG A 23 -12.04 23.10 0.48
N ARG A 24 -12.20 22.32 1.58
CA ARG A 24 -11.27 21.29 2.03
C ARG A 24 -11.98 19.96 2.32
N LEU A 25 -11.33 18.85 1.97
CA LEU A 25 -11.85 17.50 2.21
C LEU A 25 -11.72 17.19 3.71
N PRO A 26 -12.77 16.68 4.39
CA PRO A 26 -12.68 16.26 5.79
C PRO A 26 -11.56 15.25 6.03
N MET A 27 -11.35 14.35 5.06
CA MET A 27 -10.26 13.36 5.04
C MET A 27 -8.85 13.97 5.05
N PHE A 28 -8.67 15.21 4.59
CA PHE A 28 -7.36 15.87 4.59
C PHE A 28 -7.24 16.98 5.65
N ASP A 29 -8.36 17.53 6.11
CA ASP A 29 -8.43 18.64 7.06
C ASP A 29 -8.45 18.15 8.53
N LYS A 30 -9.17 17.06 8.82
CA LYS A 30 -9.18 16.42 10.15
C LYS A 30 -8.56 15.03 10.09
N LEU A 31 -7.60 14.78 10.96
CA LEU A 31 -7.08 13.42 11.15
C LEU A 31 -8.12 12.60 11.93
N LEU A 32 -8.59 11.51 11.33
CA LEU A 32 -9.46 10.52 11.97
C LEU A 32 -8.60 9.37 12.50
N ASN A 33 -7.75 8.81 11.63
CA ASN A 33 -6.81 7.76 11.99
C ASN A 33 -5.68 7.57 10.99
N PHE A 34 -4.67 6.82 11.44
CA PHE A 34 -3.70 6.14 10.60
C PHE A 34 -3.86 4.63 10.71
N HIS A 35 -3.84 3.94 9.58
CA HIS A 35 -3.69 2.49 9.53
C HIS A 35 -2.26 2.18 9.07
N ARG A 36 -1.49 1.53 9.93
CA ARG A 36 -0.10 1.17 9.69
C ARG A 36 0.03 -0.35 9.62
N PHE A 37 0.49 -0.85 8.49
CA PHE A 37 0.80 -2.25 8.26
C PHE A 37 2.31 -2.42 8.35
N ASP A 38 2.78 -3.18 9.33
CA ASP A 38 4.17 -3.62 9.35
C ASP A 38 4.29 -4.90 8.53
N LEU A 39 5.13 -4.86 7.51
CA LEU A 39 5.17 -5.85 6.44
C LEU A 39 6.56 -6.47 6.37
N LYS A 40 6.59 -7.78 6.14
CA LYS A 40 7.79 -8.55 5.85
C LYS A 40 7.68 -9.19 4.47
N ILE A 41 8.65 -8.92 3.60
CA ILE A 41 8.70 -9.43 2.23
C ILE A 41 9.82 -10.46 2.12
N THR A 42 9.49 -11.67 1.66
CA THR A 42 10.43 -12.77 1.42
C THR A 42 10.37 -13.19 -0.05
N PRO A 43 11.44 -12.96 -0.83
CA PRO A 43 11.56 -13.49 -2.18
C PRO A 43 11.46 -15.03 -2.22
N GLN A 44 10.47 -15.57 -2.94
CA GLN A 44 10.30 -17.02 -3.12
C GLN A 44 10.95 -17.54 -4.42
N THR A 45 11.19 -16.64 -5.36
CA THR A 45 11.84 -16.90 -6.65
C THR A 45 12.84 -15.77 -6.91
N ALA A 46 13.58 -15.86 -8.01
CA ALA A 46 14.50 -14.81 -8.43
C ALA A 46 13.82 -13.44 -8.36
N PHE A 47 14.34 -12.56 -7.52
CA PHE A 47 13.78 -11.23 -7.30
C PHE A 47 14.80 -10.18 -7.68
N LEU A 48 14.36 -9.18 -8.43
CA LEU A 48 15.21 -8.09 -8.91
C LEU A 48 14.39 -6.80 -8.91
N ILE A 49 14.85 -5.81 -8.15
CA ILE A 49 14.50 -4.42 -8.36
C ILE A 49 15.69 -3.75 -9.03
N ARG A 50 15.56 -3.45 -10.33
CA ARG A 50 16.66 -2.94 -11.14
C ARG A 50 17.08 -1.54 -10.66
N SER A 51 18.39 -1.30 -10.54
CA SER A 51 18.95 0.05 -10.39
C SER A 51 18.77 0.83 -11.70
N GLY A 52 18.44 2.12 -11.62
CA GLY A 52 18.28 2.97 -12.81
C GLY A 52 19.59 3.39 -13.48
N ASN A 53 20.74 2.91 -12.97
CA ASN A 53 22.05 3.30 -13.45
C ASN A 53 22.48 2.36 -14.57
N ASP A 54 22.47 2.86 -15.80
CA ASP A 54 23.15 2.24 -16.93
C ASP A 54 24.63 2.71 -16.92
N ASP A 55 25.40 2.26 -15.92
CA ASP A 55 26.84 2.55 -15.90
C ASP A 55 27.53 1.73 -17.01
N ILE A 56 28.24 2.41 -17.91
CA ILE A 56 28.93 1.82 -19.07
C ILE A 56 30.29 1.27 -18.59
N GLU A 57 30.26 0.23 -17.76
CA GLU A 57 31.47 -0.50 -17.35
C GLU A 57 31.52 -1.89 -18.02
N PRO A 58 32.61 -2.27 -18.71
CA PRO A 58 32.66 -3.50 -19.52
C PRO A 58 32.45 -4.83 -18.77
N ASN A 59 32.65 -4.85 -17.45
CA ASN A 59 32.60 -6.05 -16.61
C ASN A 59 31.42 -6.05 -15.60
N LYS A 60 30.50 -5.10 -15.74
CA LYS A 60 29.37 -4.93 -14.82
C LYS A 60 28.19 -5.81 -15.26
N ILE A 61 27.45 -6.34 -14.29
CA ILE A 61 26.20 -7.08 -14.54
C ILE A 61 25.20 -6.12 -15.22
N ASP A 62 24.58 -6.53 -16.33
CA ASP A 62 23.68 -5.66 -17.11
C ASP A 62 22.48 -5.13 -16.30
N MET A 63 21.97 -5.95 -15.37
CA MET A 63 20.84 -5.59 -14.51
C MET A 63 21.19 -5.86 -13.04
N GLU A 64 21.65 -4.82 -12.36
CA GLU A 64 21.94 -4.89 -10.93
C GLU A 64 20.72 -4.60 -10.06
N PHE A 65 20.75 -5.16 -8.86
CA PHE A 65 19.80 -4.83 -7.82
C PHE A 65 20.09 -3.43 -7.26
N VAL A 66 19.03 -2.66 -7.02
CA VAL A 66 19.13 -1.32 -6.43
C VAL A 66 19.74 -1.38 -5.03
N ARG A 67 20.71 -0.51 -4.76
CA ARG A 67 21.45 -0.43 -3.49
C ARG A 67 21.46 0.99 -2.96
N ILE A 68 21.62 1.11 -1.65
CA ILE A 68 21.74 2.38 -0.93
C ILE A 68 22.86 2.28 0.11
N GLU A 69 23.57 3.38 0.31
CA GLU A 69 24.54 3.52 1.41
C GLU A 69 23.82 3.88 2.70
N THR A 70 24.05 3.10 3.76
CA THR A 70 23.49 3.34 5.09
C THR A 70 24.62 3.45 6.12
N PRO A 71 24.38 4.04 7.31
CA PRO A 71 25.39 4.06 8.38
C PRO A 71 25.89 2.67 8.83
N TYR A 72 25.21 1.60 8.42
CA TYR A 72 25.52 0.22 8.78
C TYR A 72 26.17 -0.58 7.62
N GLY A 73 26.33 0.06 6.46
CA GLY A 73 26.89 -0.54 5.25
C GLY A 73 26.02 -0.33 4.00
N ARG A 74 26.63 -0.59 2.84
CA ARG A 74 25.94 -0.65 1.54
C ARG A 74 25.03 -1.87 1.51
N THR A 75 23.78 -1.69 1.12
CA THR A 75 22.81 -2.81 1.08
C THR A 75 21.83 -2.66 -0.07
N VAL A 76 21.30 -3.81 -0.51
CA VAL A 76 20.09 -3.86 -1.33
C VAL A 76 18.86 -3.44 -0.50
N TYR A 77 17.86 -2.90 -1.16
CA TYR A 77 16.60 -2.51 -0.54
C TYR A 77 15.47 -2.52 -1.56
N ILE A 78 14.21 -2.48 -1.11
CA ILE A 78 13.05 -2.33 -1.99
C ILE A 78 12.52 -0.90 -1.82
N PRO A 79 12.67 -0.03 -2.82
CA PRO A 79 12.09 1.30 -2.79
C PRO A 79 10.56 1.22 -2.64
N GLY A 80 9.98 2.12 -1.84
CA GLY A 80 8.53 2.19 -1.66
C GLY A 80 7.77 2.39 -2.98
N SER A 81 8.38 3.10 -3.94
CA SER A 81 7.85 3.28 -5.30
C SER A 81 7.76 1.96 -6.08
N SER A 82 8.72 1.06 -5.91
CA SER A 82 8.77 -0.28 -6.54
C SER A 82 7.71 -1.23 -6.00
N LEU A 83 7.09 -0.93 -4.85
CA LEU A 83 5.90 -1.61 -4.32
C LEU A 83 4.61 -0.86 -4.69
N LYS A 84 4.60 0.47 -4.51
CA LYS A 84 3.42 1.29 -4.76
C LYS A 84 2.91 1.19 -6.19
N GLY A 85 3.82 1.13 -7.18
CA GLY A 85 3.46 0.96 -8.59
C GLY A 85 2.71 -0.35 -8.87
N PRO A 86 3.29 -1.53 -8.57
CA PRO A 86 2.61 -2.81 -8.69
C PRO A 86 1.28 -2.89 -7.93
N PHE A 87 1.21 -2.39 -6.70
CA PHE A 87 -0.04 -2.33 -5.94
C PHE A 87 -1.09 -1.47 -6.64
N ARG A 88 -0.72 -0.26 -7.09
CA ARG A 88 -1.62 0.64 -7.82
C ARG A 88 -2.18 -0.01 -9.08
N ASN A 89 -1.33 -0.69 -9.85
CA ASN A 89 -1.74 -1.34 -11.09
C ASN A 89 -2.67 -2.54 -10.84
N HIS A 90 -2.34 -3.38 -9.86
CA HIS A 90 -3.14 -4.55 -9.52
C HIS A 90 -4.50 -4.16 -8.94
N VAL A 91 -4.52 -3.28 -7.94
CA VAL A 91 -5.76 -2.73 -7.36
C VAL A 91 -6.59 -2.03 -8.45
N GLY A 92 -5.96 -1.29 -9.36
CA GLY A 92 -6.65 -0.70 -10.52
C GLY A 92 -7.32 -1.73 -11.42
N THR A 93 -6.69 -2.89 -11.64
CA THR A 93 -7.26 -4.01 -12.41
C THR A 93 -8.44 -4.64 -11.68
N LEU A 94 -8.30 -4.91 -10.37
CA LEU A 94 -9.39 -5.43 -9.54
C LEU A 94 -10.61 -4.50 -9.54
N LEU A 95 -10.39 -3.21 -9.34
CA LEU A 95 -11.44 -2.18 -9.36
C LEU A 95 -12.18 -2.13 -10.70
N LYS A 96 -11.46 -2.27 -11.83
CA LYS A 96 -12.10 -2.36 -13.16
C LYS A 96 -12.96 -3.61 -13.29
N GLY A 97 -12.49 -4.75 -12.78
CA GLY A 97 -13.26 -5.99 -12.74
C GLY A 97 -14.55 -5.88 -11.90
N MET A 98 -14.56 -4.98 -10.92
CA MET A 98 -15.74 -4.62 -10.10
C MET A 98 -16.55 -3.46 -10.69
N GLU A 99 -16.36 -3.14 -11.98
CA GLU A 99 -17.04 -2.06 -12.71
C GLU A 99 -16.87 -0.66 -12.08
N LYS A 100 -15.83 -0.45 -11.26
CA LYS A 100 -15.51 0.87 -10.71
C LYS A 100 -14.76 1.72 -11.72
N ASN A 101 -14.96 3.04 -11.64
CA ASN A 101 -14.23 3.97 -12.51
C ASN A 101 -12.72 3.99 -12.17
N VAL A 102 -11.88 3.64 -13.14
CA VAL A 102 -10.41 3.68 -13.04
C VAL A 102 -9.83 4.31 -14.30
N CYS A 103 -9.01 5.34 -14.15
CA CYS A 103 -8.38 6.04 -15.28
C CYS A 103 -7.21 5.25 -15.88
N LEU A 104 -6.84 5.56 -17.12
CA LEU A 104 -5.69 4.98 -17.81
C LEU A 104 -4.59 6.06 -17.90
N LEU A 105 -3.59 5.98 -17.03
CA LEU A 105 -2.50 6.97 -16.93
C LEU A 105 -1.69 7.17 -18.23
N GLU A 106 -1.77 6.25 -19.19
CA GLU A 106 -0.93 6.26 -20.39
C GLU A 106 -1.64 6.79 -21.65
N ARG A 107 -2.96 7.05 -21.61
CA ARG A 107 -3.75 7.35 -22.82
C ARG A 107 -4.48 8.69 -22.78
N GLY A 108 -3.98 9.68 -22.04
CA GLY A 108 -4.59 11.01 -21.96
C GLY A 108 -5.95 11.07 -21.23
N ASN A 109 -6.55 9.91 -20.89
CA ASN A 109 -7.73 9.82 -20.04
C ASN A 109 -7.30 9.85 -18.56
N ASP A 110 -6.58 10.91 -18.21
CA ASP A 110 -6.06 11.14 -16.87
C ASP A 110 -7.14 11.81 -16.04
N CYS A 111 -7.20 11.51 -14.74
CA CYS A 111 -8.15 12.19 -13.84
C CYS A 111 -8.00 13.72 -13.87
N LYS A 112 -6.86 14.24 -14.34
CA LYS A 112 -6.56 15.67 -14.43
C LYS A 112 -7.64 16.47 -15.16
N GLU A 113 -8.16 15.98 -16.28
CA GLU A 113 -9.16 16.70 -17.07
C GLU A 113 -10.54 16.80 -16.39
N LYS A 114 -10.81 15.87 -15.45
CA LYS A 114 -12.08 15.80 -14.72
C LYS A 114 -12.08 16.61 -13.43
N LEU A 115 -10.92 17.14 -13.02
CA LEU A 115 -10.74 17.82 -11.75
C LEU A 115 -10.59 19.32 -11.96
N ASN A 116 -11.38 20.11 -11.22
CA ASN A 116 -11.34 21.55 -11.29
C ASN A 116 -10.71 22.10 -10.01
N LYS A 117 -9.59 22.81 -10.12
CA LYS A 117 -8.89 23.41 -8.95
C LYS A 117 -9.74 24.40 -8.17
N ARG A 118 -10.81 24.94 -8.77
CA ARG A 118 -11.78 25.84 -8.12
C ARG A 118 -12.94 25.11 -7.46
N SER A 119 -13.15 23.83 -7.77
CA SER A 119 -14.21 23.02 -7.15
C SER A 119 -13.85 22.63 -5.70
N PRO A 120 -14.84 22.51 -4.81
CA PRO A 120 -14.73 21.83 -3.53
C PRO A 120 -13.91 20.54 -3.60
N ALA A 121 -13.05 20.33 -2.60
CA ALA A 121 -12.18 19.16 -2.57
C ALA A 121 -13.00 17.85 -2.55
N LEU A 122 -14.16 17.83 -1.88
CA LEU A 122 -15.07 16.67 -1.87
C LEU A 122 -15.63 16.36 -3.26
N GLU A 123 -15.96 17.39 -4.03
CA GLU A 123 -16.45 17.23 -5.40
C GLU A 123 -15.35 16.64 -6.30
N ASN A 124 -14.12 17.14 -6.16
CA ASN A 124 -12.96 16.61 -6.87
C ASN A 124 -12.67 15.15 -6.47
N TYR A 125 -12.75 14.81 -5.18
CA TYR A 125 -12.61 13.42 -4.74
C TYR A 125 -13.68 12.50 -5.35
N ASN A 126 -14.93 12.96 -5.39
CA ASN A 126 -16.04 12.22 -6.01
C ASN A 126 -15.85 12.02 -7.52
N LYS A 127 -15.26 12.99 -8.22
CA LYS A 127 -14.96 12.87 -9.66
C LYS A 127 -13.71 12.04 -9.95
N ALA A 128 -12.80 11.92 -8.98
CA ALA A 128 -11.59 11.15 -9.14
C ALA A 128 -11.89 9.65 -9.26
N CYS A 129 -11.13 8.96 -10.11
CA CYS A 129 -11.21 7.52 -10.22
C CYS A 129 -10.75 6.84 -8.92
N TYR A 130 -11.22 5.62 -8.68
CA TYR A 130 -10.98 4.89 -7.43
C TYR A 130 -9.49 4.65 -7.18
N ALA A 131 -8.71 4.29 -8.20
CA ALA A 131 -7.27 4.11 -8.04
C ALA A 131 -6.57 5.41 -7.61
N CYS A 132 -6.95 6.56 -8.19
CA CYS A 132 -6.39 7.84 -7.78
C CYS A 132 -6.78 8.20 -6.35
N ARG A 133 -8.04 7.97 -5.92
CA ARG A 133 -8.51 8.20 -4.54
C ARG A 133 -7.60 7.55 -3.48
N MET A 134 -7.03 6.39 -3.79
CA MET A 134 -6.12 5.66 -2.92
C MET A 134 -4.65 6.07 -3.14
N PHE A 135 -4.15 5.96 -4.38
CA PHE A 135 -2.72 6.08 -4.70
C PHE A 135 -2.27 7.50 -5.09
N GLY A 136 -3.19 8.46 -5.10
CA GLY A 136 -2.94 9.86 -5.46
C GLY A 136 -2.83 10.09 -6.97
N SER A 137 -2.75 11.38 -7.32
CA SER A 137 -2.48 11.87 -8.67
C SER A 137 -1.68 13.18 -8.60
N THR A 138 -1.41 13.81 -9.74
CA THR A 138 -0.83 15.16 -9.77
C THR A 138 -1.71 16.20 -9.09
N GLU A 139 -3.02 15.95 -9.00
CA GLU A 139 -4.00 16.91 -8.48
C GLU A 139 -4.33 16.71 -7.00
N PHE A 140 -4.07 15.53 -6.42
CA PHE A 140 -4.33 15.29 -5.00
C PHE A 140 -3.42 14.21 -4.39
N ALA A 141 -3.12 14.41 -3.10
CA ALA A 141 -2.20 13.58 -2.35
C ALA A 141 -2.71 12.14 -2.22
N SER A 142 -1.77 11.21 -2.25
CA SER A 142 -2.07 9.82 -1.93
C SER A 142 -2.33 9.64 -0.45
N ILE A 143 -3.34 8.85 -0.12
CA ILE A 143 -3.58 8.45 1.28
C ILE A 143 -2.68 7.28 1.71
N VAL A 144 -2.12 6.52 0.76
CA VAL A 144 -1.24 5.37 1.01
C VAL A 144 0.23 5.72 0.74
N ARG A 145 1.07 5.45 1.74
CA ARG A 145 2.52 5.60 1.67
C ARG A 145 3.16 4.25 1.87
N PHE A 146 4.08 3.91 0.99
CA PHE A 146 4.95 2.76 1.12
C PHE A 146 6.30 3.32 1.51
N GLU A 147 6.78 2.95 2.69
CA GLU A 147 8.15 3.24 3.10
C GLU A 147 9.11 2.30 2.34
N ASP A 148 10.39 2.61 2.39
CA ASP A 148 11.44 1.74 1.86
C ASP A 148 11.60 0.49 2.74
N PHE A 149 11.86 -0.66 2.11
CA PHE A 149 12.05 -1.92 2.82
C PHE A 149 13.51 -2.31 2.83
N PHE A 150 14.04 -2.57 4.03
CA PHE A 150 15.44 -2.89 4.27
C PHE A 150 15.60 -4.34 4.73
N PRO A 151 16.77 -4.97 4.56
CA PRO A 151 17.02 -6.32 5.03
C PRO A 151 17.23 -6.39 6.56
N TYR A 152 16.76 -5.40 7.31
CA TYR A 152 16.83 -5.30 8.76
C TYR A 152 15.64 -4.49 9.26
N ARG A 153 15.31 -4.61 10.55
CA ARG A 153 14.24 -3.80 11.14
C ARG A 153 14.79 -2.44 11.56
N LEU A 154 13.97 -1.40 11.46
CA LEU A 154 14.37 -0.05 11.86
C LEU A 154 14.73 0.04 13.36
N ASN A 155 14.09 -0.77 14.20
CA ASN A 155 14.31 -0.82 15.65
C ASN A 155 15.46 -1.75 16.07
N ASP A 156 16.12 -2.44 15.13
CA ASP A 156 17.28 -3.28 15.44
C ASP A 156 18.48 -2.42 15.90
N THR A 157 19.34 -3.00 16.73
CA THR A 157 20.62 -2.40 17.11
C THR A 157 21.54 -2.25 15.89
N PRO A 158 22.50 -1.29 15.89
CA PRO A 158 23.46 -1.15 14.80
C PRO A 158 24.18 -2.45 14.41
N ASP A 159 24.57 -3.25 15.40
CA ASP A 159 25.24 -4.54 15.16
C ASP A 159 24.32 -5.57 14.49
N GLN A 160 23.05 -5.62 14.89
CA GLN A 160 22.06 -6.48 14.23
C GLN A 160 21.84 -6.05 12.78
N LYS A 161 21.70 -4.75 12.52
CA LYS A 161 21.54 -4.23 11.15
C LYS A 161 22.74 -4.59 10.27
N ALA A 162 23.96 -4.38 10.75
CA ALA A 162 25.18 -4.73 10.02
C ALA A 162 25.29 -6.24 9.74
N ARG A 163 24.89 -7.10 10.68
CA ARG A 163 24.84 -8.57 10.47
C ARG A 163 23.81 -8.96 9.42
N SER A 164 22.63 -8.34 9.44
CA SER A 164 21.58 -8.66 8.47
C SER A 164 21.93 -8.21 7.05
N ILE A 165 22.62 -7.06 6.90
CA ILE A 165 23.19 -6.63 5.61
C ILE A 165 24.18 -7.68 5.08
N LYS A 166 25.09 -8.20 5.92
CA LYS A 166 25.99 -9.28 5.48
C LYS A 166 25.25 -10.59 5.16
N SER A 167 24.10 -10.82 5.78
CA SER A 167 23.30 -12.01 5.55
C SER A 167 22.55 -11.96 4.22
N ILE A 168 22.02 -10.80 3.82
CA ILE A 168 21.24 -10.68 2.58
C ILE A 168 22.08 -10.99 1.33
N GLU A 169 23.37 -10.65 1.36
CA GLU A 169 24.30 -10.90 0.26
C GLU A 169 24.46 -12.38 -0.08
N LYS A 170 24.30 -13.27 0.91
CA LYS A 170 24.35 -14.73 0.70
C LYS A 170 23.24 -15.26 -0.20
N TYR A 171 22.16 -14.49 -0.35
CA TYR A 171 21.03 -14.83 -1.20
C TYR A 171 21.13 -14.19 -2.60
N SER A 172 22.18 -13.40 -2.86
CA SER A 172 22.41 -12.78 -4.17
C SER A 172 23.19 -13.73 -5.08
N TYR A 173 22.79 -13.80 -6.35
CA TYR A 173 23.50 -14.51 -7.41
C TYR A 173 23.20 -13.89 -8.77
N VAL A 174 24.01 -14.24 -9.77
CA VAL A 174 23.80 -13.82 -11.16
C VAL A 174 23.02 -14.89 -11.91
N ARG A 175 21.95 -14.48 -12.58
CA ARG A 175 21.19 -15.33 -13.49
C ARG A 175 21.45 -14.91 -14.93
N HIS A 176 22.13 -15.77 -15.67
CA HIS A 176 22.40 -15.59 -17.09
C HIS A 176 21.13 -15.78 -17.92
N GLY A 177 20.90 -14.89 -18.88
CA GLY A 177 19.85 -14.95 -19.87
C GLY A 177 20.41 -14.89 -21.29
N VAL A 178 19.71 -15.47 -22.27
CA VAL A 178 20.09 -15.44 -23.69
C VAL A 178 18.96 -14.81 -24.50
N LYS A 179 19.28 -13.84 -25.36
CA LYS A 179 18.40 -13.33 -26.42
C LYS A 179 18.57 -14.22 -27.66
N ILE A 180 17.53 -14.99 -27.94
CA ILE A 180 17.50 -15.87 -29.11
C ILE A 180 16.89 -15.10 -30.29
N ASP A 181 17.59 -15.06 -31.41
CA ASP A 181 17.04 -14.54 -32.66
C ASP A 181 15.99 -15.52 -33.20
N ARG A 182 14.76 -15.04 -33.39
CA ARG A 182 13.63 -15.86 -33.82
C ARG A 182 13.74 -16.33 -35.28
N LYS A 183 14.56 -15.68 -36.10
CA LYS A 183 14.78 -16.04 -37.50
C LYS A 183 15.87 -17.10 -37.68
N THR A 184 16.95 -17.02 -36.88
CA THR A 184 18.11 -17.91 -37.04
C THR A 184 18.21 -19.01 -36.00
N GLY A 185 17.38 -18.96 -34.94
CA GLY A 185 17.42 -19.91 -33.82
C GLY A 185 18.71 -19.87 -33.00
N SER A 186 19.65 -18.98 -33.37
CA SER A 186 20.97 -18.86 -32.77
C SER A 186 20.98 -17.70 -31.77
N ALA A 187 21.92 -17.75 -30.82
CA ALA A 187 22.21 -16.61 -29.96
C ALA A 187 22.70 -15.44 -30.84
N SER A 188 22.04 -14.28 -30.74
CA SER A 188 22.46 -13.05 -31.42
C SER A 188 23.85 -12.58 -30.91
N ARG A 189 24.59 -11.77 -31.68
CA ARG A 189 25.76 -11.05 -31.13
C ARG A 189 25.27 -10.16 -29.97
N ASN A 190 25.91 -10.23 -28.80
CA ASN A 190 25.46 -9.62 -27.54
C ASN A 190 24.10 -10.16 -27.02
N ALA A 191 23.84 -11.46 -27.24
CA ALA A 191 22.63 -12.11 -26.75
C ALA A 191 22.62 -12.39 -25.26
N LEU A 192 23.78 -12.58 -24.65
CA LEU A 192 23.87 -12.86 -23.23
C LEU A 192 23.56 -11.58 -22.47
N PHE A 193 22.73 -11.69 -21.45
CA PHE A 193 22.54 -10.63 -20.47
C PHE A 193 22.50 -11.23 -19.07
N ASP A 194 23.11 -10.53 -18.15
CA ASP A 194 23.24 -10.97 -16.77
C ASP A 194 22.30 -10.15 -15.88
N ALA A 195 21.50 -10.85 -15.10
CA ALA A 195 20.60 -10.24 -14.13
C ALA A 195 20.98 -10.68 -12.73
N GLU A 196 21.32 -9.73 -11.86
CA GLU A 196 21.40 -10.00 -10.44
C GLU A 196 20.02 -10.41 -9.93
N ALA A 197 20.00 -11.39 -9.03
CA ALA A 197 18.78 -11.86 -8.41
C ALA A 197 19.02 -12.20 -6.94
N ILE A 198 18.02 -11.93 -6.13
CA ILE A 198 17.95 -12.39 -4.73
C ILE A 198 16.88 -13.48 -4.63
N VAL A 199 17.23 -14.61 -4.00
CA VAL A 199 16.28 -15.68 -3.66
C VAL A 199 16.40 -15.99 -2.17
N GLY A 200 15.38 -15.65 -1.41
CA GLY A 200 15.40 -15.71 0.04
C GLY A 200 15.75 -14.36 0.69
N GLY A 201 16.09 -14.41 1.98
CA GLY A 201 16.21 -13.24 2.83
C GLY A 201 14.86 -12.59 3.15
N GLU A 202 14.89 -11.57 4.00
CA GLU A 202 13.70 -10.87 4.47
C GLU A 202 13.92 -9.37 4.35
N PHE A 203 12.90 -8.66 3.88
CA PHE A 203 12.87 -7.20 3.79
C PHE A 203 11.72 -6.66 4.64
N PHE A 204 12.01 -5.69 5.50
CA PHE A 204 11.06 -5.14 6.46
C PHE A 204 10.76 -3.69 6.11
N GLY A 205 9.48 -3.34 6.15
CA GLY A 205 9.03 -1.99 5.88
C GLY A 205 7.58 -1.81 6.31
N THR A 206 7.07 -0.62 6.06
CA THR A 206 5.75 -0.22 6.55
C THR A 206 4.92 0.37 5.42
N LEU A 207 3.64 0.05 5.41
CA LEU A 207 2.61 0.72 4.61
C LEU A 207 1.70 1.52 5.53
N VAL A 208 1.55 2.82 5.28
CA VAL A 208 0.72 3.71 6.09
C VAL A 208 -0.43 4.27 5.25
N MET A 209 -1.65 4.21 5.77
CA MET A 209 -2.84 4.82 5.19
C MET A 209 -3.38 5.93 6.11
N LYS A 210 -3.59 7.13 5.56
CA LYS A 210 -4.22 8.25 6.28
C LYS A 210 -5.72 8.28 5.97
N ASN A 211 -6.56 8.22 7.01
CA ASN A 211 -8.03 8.34 6.89
C ASN A 211 -8.65 7.51 5.75
N PRO A 212 -8.32 6.20 5.62
CA PRO A 212 -8.85 5.42 4.52
C PRO A 212 -10.37 5.24 4.61
N GLU A 213 -11.00 5.16 3.45
CA GLU A 213 -12.27 4.47 3.30
C GLU A 213 -12.07 2.97 3.53
N MET A 214 -13.11 2.29 4.01
CA MET A 214 -13.02 0.86 4.35
C MET A 214 -12.59 -0.01 3.17
N TRP A 215 -13.10 0.30 1.96
CA TRP A 215 -12.74 -0.43 0.75
C TRP A 215 -11.25 -0.31 0.41
N GLN A 216 -10.59 0.79 0.79
CA GLN A 216 -9.16 1.00 0.51
C GLN A 216 -8.32 0.07 1.39
N VAL A 217 -8.72 -0.12 2.65
CA VAL A 217 -8.10 -1.10 3.55
C VAL A 217 -8.31 -2.52 3.03
N ALA A 218 -9.52 -2.84 2.58
CA ALA A 218 -9.80 -4.14 1.96
C ALA A 218 -8.94 -4.41 0.72
N MET A 219 -8.72 -3.41 -0.12
CA MET A 219 -7.88 -3.54 -1.31
C MET A 219 -6.40 -3.81 -0.97
N ILE A 220 -5.89 -3.34 0.18
CA ILE A 220 -4.55 -3.70 0.65
C ILE A 220 -4.48 -5.18 1.01
N PHE A 221 -5.42 -5.67 1.82
CA PHE A 221 -5.49 -7.10 2.17
C PHE A 221 -5.59 -7.97 0.91
N LYS A 222 -6.52 -7.63 0.02
CA LYS A 222 -6.74 -8.39 -1.22
C LYS A 222 -5.52 -8.38 -2.14
N ALA A 223 -4.85 -7.24 -2.29
CA ALA A 223 -3.63 -7.15 -3.09
C ALA A 223 -2.50 -8.01 -2.51
N ILE A 224 -2.33 -8.02 -1.18
CA ILE A 224 -1.35 -8.87 -0.50
C ILE A 224 -1.67 -10.36 -0.73
N GLU A 225 -2.94 -10.76 -0.59
CA GLU A 225 -3.39 -12.13 -0.87
C GLU A 225 -3.07 -12.55 -2.31
N ASP A 226 -3.35 -11.69 -3.30
CA ASP A 226 -3.08 -11.98 -4.71
C ASP A 226 -1.58 -12.04 -5.03
N ILE A 227 -0.77 -11.21 -4.36
CA ILE A 227 0.70 -11.26 -4.48
C ILE A 227 1.22 -12.58 -3.90
N ASN A 228 0.72 -13.00 -2.74
CA ASN A 228 1.11 -14.26 -2.09
C ASN A 228 0.73 -15.49 -2.92
N LEU A 229 -0.41 -15.43 -3.63
CA LEU A 229 -0.81 -16.46 -4.61
C LEU A 229 0.05 -16.42 -5.89
N GLY A 230 0.80 -15.34 -6.12
CA GLY A 230 1.62 -15.12 -7.31
C GLY A 230 0.84 -14.61 -8.52
N LEU A 231 -0.41 -14.16 -8.34
CA LEU A 231 -1.24 -13.55 -9.39
C LEU A 231 -0.67 -12.20 -9.81
N GLN A 232 -0.13 -11.44 -8.84
CA GLN A 232 0.63 -10.22 -9.08
C GLN A 232 2.07 -10.41 -8.62
N LYS A 233 3.02 -10.25 -9.54
CA LYS A 233 4.47 -10.31 -9.25
C LYS A 233 5.07 -8.92 -9.07
N ILE A 234 6.14 -8.82 -8.29
CA ILE A 234 6.85 -7.56 -8.01
C ILE A 234 8.24 -7.59 -8.65
N GLY A 235 8.72 -6.43 -9.10
CA GLY A 235 10.06 -6.28 -9.69
C GLY A 235 10.17 -6.54 -11.18
N GLY A 236 11.40 -6.76 -11.63
CA GLY A 236 11.78 -6.98 -13.02
C GLY A 236 11.53 -8.42 -13.49
N MET A 237 11.61 -8.63 -14.80
CA MET A 237 11.65 -9.96 -15.44
C MET A 237 10.51 -10.93 -15.06
N LYS A 238 9.36 -10.42 -14.64
CA LYS A 238 8.21 -11.19 -14.10
C LYS A 238 7.73 -12.35 -14.99
N SER A 239 7.82 -12.18 -16.31
CA SER A 239 7.46 -13.21 -17.31
C SER A 239 8.50 -14.32 -17.46
N ARG A 240 9.69 -14.18 -16.89
CA ARG A 240 10.81 -15.13 -16.96
C ARG A 240 11.03 -15.88 -15.63
N GLY A 241 9.96 -16.03 -14.86
CA GLY A 241 10.00 -16.73 -13.57
C GLY A 241 10.53 -15.91 -12.40
N PHE A 242 10.74 -14.60 -12.56
CA PHE A 242 11.09 -13.70 -11.45
C PHE A 242 9.84 -13.17 -10.73
N GLY A 243 10.04 -12.63 -9.52
CA GLY A 243 9.12 -11.69 -8.90
C GLY A 243 8.00 -12.30 -8.06
N LYS A 244 8.00 -13.62 -7.84
CA LYS A 244 7.13 -14.23 -6.82
C LYS A 244 7.76 -13.98 -5.44
N VAL A 245 7.00 -13.33 -4.58
CA VAL A 245 7.38 -12.99 -3.21
C VAL A 245 6.24 -13.40 -2.27
N LYS A 246 6.57 -13.60 -1.00
CA LYS A 246 5.61 -13.69 0.09
C LYS A 246 5.64 -12.38 0.87
N ILE A 247 4.47 -11.81 1.16
CA ILE A 247 4.28 -10.66 2.02
C ILE A 247 3.50 -11.15 3.25
N ASP A 248 4.15 -11.10 4.40
CA ASP A 248 3.55 -11.35 5.70
C ASP A 248 3.18 -10.00 6.34
N ILE A 249 1.95 -9.90 6.88
CA ILE A 249 1.52 -8.76 7.70
C ILE A 249 1.87 -9.11 9.15
N GLU A 250 2.89 -8.48 9.71
CA GLU A 250 3.33 -8.77 11.08
C GLU A 250 2.44 -8.08 12.11
N SER A 251 1.98 -6.88 11.81
CA SER A 251 0.95 -6.22 12.60
C SER A 251 0.18 -5.18 11.79
N VAL A 252 -1.06 -4.94 12.22
CA VAL A 252 -1.83 -3.77 11.81
C VAL A 252 -2.03 -2.89 13.04
N ASN A 253 -1.56 -1.66 12.98
CA ASN A 253 -1.74 -0.67 14.04
C ASN A 253 -2.69 0.42 13.53
N VAL A 254 -3.77 0.66 14.27
CA VAL A 254 -4.74 1.72 13.97
C VAL A 254 -4.69 2.76 15.08
N GLU A 255 -4.08 3.89 14.79
CA GLU A 255 -4.05 5.05 15.68
C GLU A 255 -5.24 5.95 15.37
N THR A 256 -6.12 6.17 16.35
CA THR A 256 -7.38 6.91 16.18
C THR A 256 -7.61 7.87 17.35
N PHE A 257 -8.41 8.92 17.13
CA PHE A 257 -8.81 9.87 18.18
C PHE A 257 -10.15 9.52 18.83
N SER A 258 -10.72 8.36 18.48
CA SER A 258 -12.00 7.87 18.98
C SER A 258 -11.85 6.49 19.62
N ASP A 259 -12.80 6.13 20.48
CA ASP A 259 -12.95 4.80 21.08
C ASP A 259 -13.37 3.71 20.06
N LYS A 260 -13.43 4.07 18.78
CA LYS A 260 -13.82 3.22 17.65
C LYS A 260 -12.90 3.51 16.47
N ILE A 261 -12.81 2.53 15.57
CA ILE A 261 -12.10 2.71 14.29
C ILE A 261 -13.07 3.32 13.29
N THR A 262 -12.88 4.59 12.94
CA THR A 262 -13.78 5.32 12.03
C THR A 262 -13.22 5.41 10.61
N PHE A 263 -13.92 4.85 9.64
CA PHE A 263 -13.60 4.98 8.22
C PHE A 263 -14.33 6.18 7.63
N PHE A 264 -13.67 6.81 6.66
CA PHE A 264 -14.35 7.78 5.81
C PHE A 264 -15.37 7.05 4.92
N ASP A 265 -16.59 7.58 4.81
CA ASP A 265 -17.62 7.05 3.94
C ASP A 265 -18.29 8.21 3.18
N LEU A 266 -18.18 8.19 1.86
CA LEU A 266 -18.80 9.23 1.03
C LEU A 266 -20.33 9.23 1.06
N LYS A 267 -20.96 8.06 1.25
CA LYS A 267 -22.42 7.92 1.25
C LYS A 267 -22.99 8.28 2.62
N ASN A 268 -22.38 7.78 3.69
CA ASN A 268 -22.92 7.87 5.05
C ASN A 268 -22.10 8.79 5.99
N GLY A 269 -21.10 9.50 5.47
CA GLY A 269 -20.20 10.38 6.22
C GLY A 269 -19.06 9.61 6.90
N THR A 270 -19.39 8.76 7.87
CA THR A 270 -18.41 7.95 8.59
C THR A 270 -18.99 6.61 9.02
N LEU A 271 -18.23 5.54 8.82
CA LEU A 271 -18.55 4.19 9.29
C LEU A 271 -17.62 3.82 10.44
N SER A 272 -18.16 3.43 11.60
CA SER A 272 -17.33 3.07 12.76
C SER A 272 -17.36 1.57 13.03
N LEU A 273 -16.18 0.96 13.17
CA LEU A 273 -16.00 -0.41 13.63
C LEU A 273 -15.58 -0.43 15.10
N GLN A 274 -16.21 -1.33 15.86
CA GLN A 274 -15.80 -1.64 17.24
C GLN A 274 -15.08 -2.98 17.22
N PRO A 275 -13.74 -2.99 17.22
CA PRO A 275 -12.99 -4.24 17.36
C PRO A 275 -13.22 -4.83 18.76
N SER A 276 -13.08 -6.15 18.87
CA SER A 276 -13.18 -6.88 20.15
C SER A 276 -12.08 -6.50 21.15
N ILE A 277 -10.97 -5.97 20.65
CA ILE A 277 -9.80 -5.59 21.44
C ILE A 277 -9.97 -4.16 21.95
N LYS A 278 -9.63 -3.94 23.23
CA LYS A 278 -9.58 -2.59 23.81
C LYS A 278 -8.36 -1.83 23.28
N PRO A 279 -8.49 -0.55 22.93
CA PRO A 279 -7.33 0.24 22.54
C PRO A 279 -6.41 0.48 23.73
N SER A 280 -5.14 0.63 23.44
CA SER A 280 -4.19 1.26 24.37
C SER A 280 -4.32 2.78 24.32
N ASP A 281 -4.25 3.44 25.47
CA ASP A 281 -4.29 4.90 25.55
C ASP A 281 -2.89 5.48 25.30
N GLY A 282 -2.81 6.40 24.34
CA GLY A 282 -1.68 7.28 24.11
C GLY A 282 -1.97 8.69 24.61
N LEU A 283 -0.99 9.60 24.47
CA LEU A 283 -1.08 10.96 25.02
C LEU A 283 -2.28 11.77 24.45
N PHE A 284 -2.56 11.60 23.16
CA PHE A 284 -3.66 12.32 22.45
C PHE A 284 -4.51 11.40 21.57
N SER A 285 -4.18 10.11 21.51
CA SER A 285 -4.80 9.15 20.61
C SER A 285 -4.92 7.80 21.31
N LYS A 286 -5.72 6.93 20.71
CA LYS A 286 -5.88 5.53 21.07
C LYS A 286 -5.26 4.67 19.99
N SER A 287 -4.66 3.55 20.38
CA SER A 287 -4.00 2.63 19.44
C SER A 287 -4.55 1.22 19.58
N TYR A 288 -5.10 0.71 18.48
CA TYR A 288 -5.44 -0.71 18.32
C TYR A 288 -4.31 -1.40 17.59
N LYS A 289 -3.71 -2.41 18.23
CA LYS A 289 -2.69 -3.25 17.60
C LYS A 289 -3.24 -4.65 17.40
N PHE A 290 -3.25 -5.10 16.16
CA PHE A 290 -3.67 -6.44 15.75
C PHE A 290 -2.44 -7.25 15.36
N THR A 291 -2.26 -8.42 15.96
CA THR A 291 -1.23 -9.41 15.60
C THR A 291 -1.84 -10.80 15.40
N ASP A 292 -1.14 -11.65 14.65
CA ASP A 292 -1.52 -13.06 14.46
C ASP A 292 -2.99 -13.21 14.01
N GLN A 293 -3.77 -14.05 14.70
CA GLN A 293 -5.19 -14.29 14.40
C GLN A 293 -6.03 -13.01 14.42
N GLN A 294 -5.65 -11.98 15.19
CA GLN A 294 -6.39 -10.73 15.27
C GLN A 294 -6.35 -9.95 13.94
N ILE A 295 -5.31 -10.17 13.12
CA ILE A 295 -5.22 -9.58 11.78
C ILE A 295 -6.29 -10.18 10.88
N GLU A 296 -6.48 -11.50 10.93
CA GLU A 296 -7.49 -12.20 10.17
C GLU A 296 -8.91 -11.85 10.63
N ASP A 297 -9.13 -11.68 11.93
CA ASP A 297 -10.41 -11.23 12.48
C ASP A 297 -10.73 -9.80 12.02
N TYR A 298 -9.73 -8.90 12.07
CA TYR A 298 -9.87 -7.53 11.59
C TYR A 298 -10.15 -7.47 10.08
N LYS A 299 -9.43 -8.26 9.28
CA LYS A 299 -9.68 -8.41 7.83
C LYS A 299 -11.10 -8.90 7.56
N THR A 300 -11.54 -9.94 8.26
CA THR A 300 -12.90 -10.50 8.15
C THR A 300 -13.95 -9.45 8.49
N MET A 301 -13.73 -8.65 9.53
CA MET A 301 -14.61 -7.54 9.90
C MET A 301 -14.66 -6.47 8.80
N VAL A 302 -13.51 -6.08 8.23
CA VAL A 302 -13.45 -5.12 7.11
C VAL A 302 -14.21 -5.65 5.89
N TYR A 303 -13.96 -6.90 5.47
CA TYR A 303 -14.65 -7.51 4.34
C TYR A 303 -16.15 -7.68 4.59
N GLY A 304 -16.55 -8.10 5.79
CA GLY A 304 -17.95 -8.32 6.16
C GLY A 304 -18.80 -7.05 6.12
N ASN A 305 -18.20 -5.88 6.31
CA ASN A 305 -18.87 -4.57 6.26
C ASN A 305 -18.84 -3.92 4.86
N LEU A 306 -18.28 -4.60 3.85
CA LEU A 306 -18.22 -4.14 2.46
C LEU A 306 -19.22 -4.83 1.53
N LYS A 307 -20.18 -5.59 2.06
CA LYS A 307 -21.06 -6.49 1.29
C LYS A 307 -21.86 -5.82 0.15
N ASP A 308 -22.03 -4.50 0.18
CA ASP A 308 -22.77 -3.72 -0.82
C ASP A 308 -21.93 -2.58 -1.48
N TRP A 309 -20.59 -2.66 -1.39
CA TRP A 309 -19.71 -1.58 -1.88
C TRP A 309 -19.44 -1.65 -3.39
#